data_AF-A0A945REY4-F1
#
_entry.id   AF-A0A945REY4-F1
#
_cell.length_a   1.000
_cell.length_b   1.000
_cell.length_c   1.000
_cell.angle_alpha   90.00
_cell.angle_beta   90.00
_cell.angle_gamma   90.00
#
_symmetry.space_group_name_H-M   'P 1'
#
loop_
_entity.id
_entity.type
_entity.pdbx_description
1 polymer ?
#
loop_
_entity_poly.entity_id
_entity_poly.type
_entity_poly.pdbx_seq_one_letter_code
_entity_poly.pdbx_strand_id
1 'polypeptide(L)'
;MSDTNQNQNNGQQGGQQQLQVKVPDDLQKGTYSNAVSVNVNSNEVVVDFGYLLPNTPSPIIEVVSRVNMNEKTAESFIKVLSGALEDFKKKQAAHNAAAPAPGVTPAVTPASAPAPMPAPMPHAPMPPQPAAPMPPLPGNA
;
A
#
# COMPACT_ATOMS: atom_id res chain seq x y z
N MET A 1 42.54 40.97 -31.30
CA MET A 1 41.21 41.44 -30.92
C MET A 1 40.43 40.20 -30.50
N SER A 2 39.97 40.23 -29.25
CA SER A 2 39.38 39.09 -28.56
C SER A 2 37.86 39.16 -28.74
N ASP A 3 37.29 38.29 -29.57
CA ASP A 3 35.84 38.14 -29.64
C ASP A 3 35.41 36.96 -28.77
N THR A 4 35.41 37.24 -27.47
CA THR A 4 34.54 36.56 -26.51
C THR A 4 33.12 37.03 -26.77
N ASN A 5 32.23 36.16 -27.26
CA ASN A 5 30.80 36.39 -27.11
C ASN A 5 30.16 35.16 -26.47
N GLN A 6 30.07 35.24 -25.14
CA GLN A 6 29.27 34.36 -24.31
C GLN A 6 27.79 34.74 -24.43
N ASN A 7 26.97 33.69 -24.53
CA ASN A 7 25.72 33.53 -23.81
C ASN A 7 24.56 34.47 -24.17
N GLN A 8 23.52 33.91 -24.79
CA GLN A 8 22.15 34.10 -24.28
C GLN A 8 21.18 33.07 -24.85
N ASN A 9 20.26 32.67 -23.96
CA ASN A 9 18.93 32.12 -24.24
C ASN A 9 18.87 30.62 -24.59
N ASN A 10 18.06 29.76 -23.96
CA ASN A 10 16.98 30.00 -23.02
C ASN A 10 16.74 28.67 -22.27
N GLY A 11 17.00 28.63 -20.97
CA GLY A 11 16.61 27.51 -20.13
C GLY A 11 15.10 27.54 -19.93
N GLN A 12 14.33 27.00 -20.87
CA GLN A 12 12.92 26.68 -20.64
C GLN A 12 12.85 25.54 -19.61
N GLN A 13 12.91 25.90 -18.34
CA GLN A 13 12.39 25.09 -17.26
C GLN A 13 10.86 25.05 -17.45
N GLY A 14 10.41 24.06 -18.22
CA GLY A 14 9.00 23.74 -18.36
C GLY A 14 8.46 23.39 -16.98
N GLY A 15 7.76 24.33 -16.36
CA GLY A 15 7.04 24.11 -15.11
C GLY A 15 6.13 22.90 -15.29
N GLN A 16 6.47 21.81 -14.60
CA GLN A 16 5.66 20.60 -14.60
C GLN A 16 4.31 20.96 -13.99
N GLN A 17 3.29 21.10 -14.83
CA GLN A 17 1.93 21.36 -14.39
C GLN A 17 1.50 20.23 -13.47
N GLN A 18 1.38 20.53 -12.17
CA GLN A 18 0.86 19.58 -11.19
C GLN A 18 -0.63 19.39 -11.48
N LEU A 19 -0.97 18.24 -12.06
CA LEU A 19 -2.35 17.85 -12.27
C LEU A 19 -3.00 17.57 -10.91
N GLN A 20 -4.04 18.34 -10.58
CA GLN A 20 -4.85 18.04 -9.40
C GLN A 20 -5.80 16.89 -9.72
N VAL A 21 -5.59 15.75 -9.08
CA VAL A 21 -6.44 14.57 -9.25
C VAL A 21 -7.63 14.68 -8.30
N LYS A 22 -8.85 14.75 -8.85
CA LYS A 22 -10.10 14.68 -8.08
C LYS A 22 -10.70 13.31 -8.25
N VAL A 23 -10.90 12.60 -7.13
CA VAL A 23 -11.51 11.27 -7.10
C VAL A 23 -12.93 11.41 -6.51
N PRO A 24 -13.99 11.15 -7.29
CA PRO A 24 -15.37 11.07 -6.78
C PRO A 24 -15.53 9.99 -5.70
N ASP A 25 -16.46 10.19 -4.77
CA ASP A 25 -16.68 9.27 -3.64
C ASP A 25 -17.01 7.84 -4.09
N ASP A 26 -17.78 7.68 -5.16
CA ASP A 26 -18.13 6.36 -5.72
C ASP A 26 -16.91 5.60 -6.26
N LEU A 27 -15.86 6.33 -6.70
CA LEU A 27 -14.62 5.76 -7.20
C LEU A 27 -13.56 5.56 -6.12
N GLN A 28 -13.73 6.13 -4.91
CA GLN A 28 -12.77 5.95 -3.81
C GLN A 28 -12.65 4.49 -3.37
N LYS A 29 -13.75 3.71 -3.49
CA LYS A 29 -13.73 2.28 -3.19
C LYS A 29 -12.90 1.48 -4.19
N GLY A 30 -12.71 2.01 -5.40
CA GLY A 30 -12.05 1.34 -6.51
C GLY A 30 -12.83 0.12 -7.00
N THR A 31 -12.33 -0.50 -8.07
CA THR A 31 -12.83 -1.77 -8.59
C THR A 31 -11.72 -2.80 -8.48
N TYR A 32 -11.98 -3.89 -7.76
CA TYR A 32 -11.04 -5.01 -7.71
C TYR A 32 -11.05 -5.74 -9.06
N SER A 33 -9.89 -6.15 -9.56
CA SER A 33 -9.75 -7.00 -10.75
C SER A 33 -8.53 -7.90 -10.62
N ASN A 34 -8.59 -9.09 -11.20
CA ASN A 34 -7.47 -10.03 -11.23
C ASN A 34 -7.02 -10.39 -12.67
N ALA A 35 -7.77 -9.93 -13.67
CA ALA A 35 -7.47 -10.11 -15.08
C ALA A 35 -7.55 -8.77 -15.80
N VAL A 36 -6.70 -8.61 -16.82
CA VAL A 36 -6.70 -7.45 -17.72
C VAL A 36 -6.67 -7.96 -19.16
N SER A 37 -7.51 -7.38 -20.01
CA SER A 37 -7.48 -7.57 -21.46
C SER A 37 -7.24 -6.22 -22.13
N VAL A 38 -6.39 -6.20 -23.15
CA VAL A 38 -6.06 -4.98 -23.90
C VAL A 38 -6.34 -5.21 -25.38
N ASN A 39 -7.13 -4.32 -25.97
CA ASN A 39 -7.43 -4.32 -27.39
C ASN A 39 -7.01 -2.97 -27.99
N VAL A 40 -6.33 -3.02 -29.15
CA VAL A 40 -5.81 -1.83 -29.82
C VAL A 40 -6.37 -1.78 -31.22
N ASN A 41 -7.07 -0.70 -31.53
CA ASN A 41 -7.60 -0.36 -32.84
C ASN A 41 -6.93 0.91 -33.35
N SER A 42 -7.07 1.24 -34.64
CA SER A 42 -6.42 2.42 -35.25
C SER A 42 -6.80 3.75 -34.60
N ASN A 43 -7.92 3.83 -33.88
CA ASN A 43 -8.40 5.07 -33.26
C ASN A 43 -8.46 5.01 -31.73
N GLU A 44 -8.40 3.82 -31.12
CA GLU A 44 -8.66 3.64 -29.70
C GLU A 44 -7.88 2.47 -29.12
N VAL A 45 -7.57 2.59 -27.84
CA VAL A 45 -7.04 1.53 -26.99
C VAL A 45 -8.07 1.26 -25.90
N VAL A 46 -8.54 0.03 -25.83
CA VAL A 46 -9.52 -0.44 -24.85
C VAL A 46 -8.80 -1.32 -23.83
N VAL A 47 -8.91 -0.97 -22.56
CA VAL A 47 -8.39 -1.75 -21.44
C VAL A 47 -9.55 -2.21 -20.57
N ASP A 48 -9.74 -3.53 -20.53
CA ASP A 48 -10.76 -4.19 -19.74
C ASP A 48 -10.15 -4.80 -18.48
N PHE A 49 -10.69 -4.43 -17.33
CA PHE A 49 -10.40 -5.01 -16.03
C PHE A 49 -11.54 -5.95 -15.64
N GLY A 50 -11.21 -7.17 -15.23
CA GLY A 50 -12.20 -8.21 -15.02
C GLY A 50 -11.80 -9.27 -14.01
N TYR A 51 -12.72 -10.23 -13.84
CA TYR A 51 -12.50 -11.48 -13.13
C TYR A 51 -12.40 -12.65 -14.09
N LEU A 52 -11.36 -13.45 -13.92
CA LEU A 52 -11.32 -14.77 -14.56
C LEU A 52 -12.31 -15.71 -13.84
N LEU A 53 -13.31 -16.21 -14.57
CA LEU A 53 -14.30 -17.14 -14.02
C LEU A 53 -13.66 -18.52 -13.77
N PRO A 54 -13.79 -19.09 -12.56
CA PRO A 54 -13.35 -20.45 -12.29
C PRO A 54 -14.33 -21.48 -12.87
N ASN A 55 -13.82 -22.69 -13.16
CA ASN A 55 -14.60 -23.86 -13.56
C ASN A 55 -15.35 -23.73 -14.91
N THR A 56 -14.90 -22.86 -15.82
CA THR A 56 -15.43 -22.77 -17.18
C THR A 56 -14.59 -23.62 -18.15
N PRO A 57 -15.19 -24.25 -19.19
CA PRO A 57 -14.44 -25.05 -20.18
C PRO A 57 -13.41 -24.24 -20.98
N SER A 58 -13.54 -22.92 -20.99
CA SER A 58 -12.60 -21.98 -21.60
C SER A 58 -12.42 -20.78 -20.67
N PRO A 59 -11.26 -20.10 -20.68
CA PRO A 59 -11.05 -18.89 -19.90
C PRO A 59 -12.06 -17.80 -20.30
N ILE A 60 -12.94 -17.41 -19.37
CA ILE A 60 -13.89 -16.31 -19.57
C ILE A 60 -13.54 -15.21 -18.58
N ILE A 61 -13.37 -13.99 -19.09
CA ILE A 61 -13.16 -12.80 -18.28
C ILE A 61 -14.48 -12.04 -18.20
N GLU A 62 -15.02 -11.89 -17.00
CA GLU A 62 -16.15 -11.00 -16.73
C GLU A 62 -15.63 -9.58 -16.50
N VAL A 63 -15.98 -8.65 -17.38
CA VAL A 63 -15.49 -7.26 -17.32
C VAL A 63 -16.24 -6.48 -16.26
N VAL A 64 -15.51 -5.88 -15.33
CA VAL A 64 -16.05 -5.03 -14.25
C VAL A 64 -15.76 -3.55 -14.45
N SER A 65 -14.73 -3.22 -15.21
CA SER A 65 -14.41 -1.84 -15.59
C SER A 65 -13.72 -1.80 -16.95
N ARG A 66 -14.08 -0.81 -17.77
CA ARG A 66 -13.51 -0.58 -19.09
C ARG A 66 -12.99 0.85 -19.18
N VAL A 67 -11.76 1.00 -19.64
CA VAL A 67 -11.15 2.29 -19.91
C VAL A 67 -10.85 2.38 -21.40
N ASN A 68 -11.40 3.39 -22.06
CA ASN A 68 -11.14 3.69 -23.46
C ASN A 68 -10.22 4.90 -23.55
N MET A 69 -9.14 4.78 -24.31
CA MET A 69 -8.14 5.84 -24.48
C MET A 69 -7.82 6.02 -25.95
N ASN A 70 -7.26 7.18 -26.31
CA ASN A 70 -6.53 7.31 -27.56
C ASN A 70 -5.08 6.82 -27.41
N GLU A 71 -4.37 6.69 -28.52
CA GLU A 71 -2.98 6.23 -28.57
C GLU A 71 -2.05 7.04 -27.65
N LYS A 72 -2.06 8.38 -27.77
CA LYS A 72 -1.20 9.27 -26.97
C LYS A 72 -1.40 9.12 -25.46
N THR A 73 -2.65 8.97 -25.02
CA THR A 73 -2.99 8.75 -23.61
C THR A 73 -2.53 7.36 -23.17
N ALA A 74 -2.67 6.34 -24.00
CA ALA A 74 -2.21 4.99 -23.70
C ALA A 74 -0.68 4.92 -23.53
N GLU A 75 0.09 5.58 -24.41
CA GLU A 75 1.54 5.69 -24.27
C GLU A 75 1.96 6.38 -22.96
N SER A 76 1.29 7.49 -22.64
CA SER A 76 1.54 8.24 -21.41
C SER A 76 1.22 7.37 -20.18
N PHE A 77 0.12 6.62 -20.22
CA PHE A 77 -0.27 5.67 -19.18
C PHE A 77 0.81 4.60 -18.95
N ILE A 78 1.30 3.95 -20.02
CA ILE A 78 2.34 2.91 -19.92
C ILE A 78 3.61 3.47 -19.28
N LYS A 79 4.02 4.68 -19.67
CA LYS A 79 5.22 5.33 -19.13
C LYS A 79 5.10 5.58 -17.63
N VAL A 80 3.97 6.14 -17.20
CA VAL A 80 3.73 6.44 -15.77
C VAL A 80 3.60 5.15 -14.96
N LEU A 81 2.85 4.16 -15.45
CA LEU A 81 2.66 2.89 -14.77
C LEU A 81 3.97 2.12 -14.61
N SER A 82 4.76 2.01 -15.68
CA SER A 82 6.05 1.32 -15.67
C SER A 82 7.00 1.96 -14.66
N GLY A 83 7.14 3.28 -14.69
CA GLY A 83 7.99 4.01 -13.75
C GLY A 83 7.57 3.79 -12.29
N ALA A 84 6.27 3.86 -12.00
CA ALA A 84 5.75 3.62 -10.65
C ALA A 84 6.04 2.19 -10.15
N LEU A 85 5.88 1.18 -11.02
CA LEU A 85 6.18 -0.21 -10.68
C LEU A 85 7.68 -0.46 -10.46
N GLU A 86 8.55 0.16 -11.26
CA GLU A 86 9.99 0.08 -11.07
C GLU A 86 10.43 0.72 -9.75
N ASP A 87 9.91 1.88 -9.42
CA ASP A 87 10.22 2.56 -8.17
C ASP A 87 9.73 1.77 -6.95
N PHE A 88 8.57 1.13 -7.06
CA PHE A 88 8.08 0.21 -6.03
C PHE A 88 9.01 -1.00 -5.85
N LYS A 89 9.49 -1.60 -6.93
CA LYS A 89 10.46 -2.72 -6.87
C LYS A 89 11.78 -2.28 -6.22
N LYS A 90 12.32 -1.12 -6.59
CA LYS A 90 13.54 -0.56 -5.98
C LYS A 90 13.40 -0.35 -4.48
N LYS A 91 12.25 0.20 -4.04
CA LYS A 91 11.95 0.40 -2.61
C LYS A 91 11.86 -0.93 -1.86
N GLN A 92 11.19 -1.93 -2.41
CA GLN A 92 11.13 -3.27 -1.80
C GLN A 92 12.51 -3.91 -1.68
N ALA A 93 13.34 -3.81 -2.73
CA ALA A 93 14.71 -4.33 -2.70
C ALA A 93 15.55 -3.64 -1.60
N ALA A 94 15.43 -2.32 -1.45
CA ALA A 94 16.10 -1.57 -0.39
C ALA A 94 15.63 -1.99 1.02
N HIS A 95 14.33 -2.22 1.21
CA HIS A 95 13.79 -2.75 2.46
C HIS A 95 14.27 -4.17 2.77
N ASN A 96 14.35 -5.03 1.78
CA ASN A 96 14.80 -6.42 1.96
C ASN A 96 16.33 -6.53 2.14
N ALA A 97 17.11 -5.58 1.60
CA ALA A 97 18.56 -5.49 1.80
C ALA A 97 18.96 -4.89 3.16
N ALA A 98 18.03 -4.23 3.86
CA ALA A 98 18.26 -3.61 5.17
C ALA A 98 17.91 -4.54 6.36
N ALA A 99 17.64 -5.83 6.12
CA ALA A 99 17.50 -6.80 7.21
C ALA A 99 18.85 -6.93 7.95
N PRO A 100 18.96 -6.51 9.23
CA PRO A 100 20.19 -6.63 9.97
C PRO A 100 20.48 -8.12 10.21
N ALA A 101 21.75 -8.50 10.08
CA ALA A 101 22.21 -9.83 10.44
C ALA A 101 21.76 -10.18 11.87
N PRO A 102 21.16 -11.36 12.13
CA PRO A 102 20.76 -11.74 13.47
C PRO A 102 22.01 -12.07 14.29
N GLY A 103 22.29 -11.24 15.29
CA GLY A 103 23.20 -11.60 16.38
C GLY A 103 24.46 -10.75 16.49
N VAL A 104 24.32 -9.52 16.97
CA VAL A 104 25.33 -8.95 17.88
C VAL A 104 24.57 -8.32 19.04
N THR A 105 24.38 -9.11 20.11
CA THR A 105 23.85 -8.60 21.38
C THR A 105 24.85 -7.59 21.94
N PRO A 106 24.45 -6.35 22.30
CA PRO A 106 25.32 -5.47 23.06
C PRO A 106 25.59 -6.10 24.42
N ALA A 107 26.87 -6.32 24.74
CA ALA A 107 27.29 -6.75 26.06
C ALA A 107 26.87 -5.70 27.09
N VAL A 108 25.89 -6.04 27.93
CA VAL A 108 25.55 -5.25 29.11
C VAL A 108 26.69 -5.41 30.13
N THR A 109 27.37 -4.31 30.42
CA THR A 109 28.27 -4.20 31.56
C THR A 109 27.46 -4.33 32.85
N PRO A 110 27.90 -5.11 33.86
CA PRO A 110 27.20 -5.18 35.13
C PRO A 110 27.46 -3.89 35.91
N ALA A 111 26.43 -3.03 35.99
CA ALA A 111 26.39 -1.92 36.93
C ALA A 111 26.12 -2.46 38.35
N SER A 112 26.84 -1.87 39.30
CA SER A 112 26.97 -2.22 40.71
C SER A 112 25.64 -2.45 41.45
N ALA A 113 25.67 -3.42 42.37
CA ALA A 113 24.56 -3.90 43.19
C ALA A 113 23.76 -2.80 43.93
N PRO A 114 22.42 -2.87 43.95
CA PRO A 114 21.62 -2.14 44.93
C PRO A 114 21.44 -2.94 46.23
N ALA A 115 21.38 -2.23 47.36
CA ALA A 115 21.19 -2.78 48.72
C ALA A 115 19.88 -3.59 48.87
N PRO A 116 19.80 -4.55 49.82
CA PRO A 116 18.63 -5.39 49.99
C PRO A 116 17.43 -4.60 50.56
N MET A 117 16.28 -4.70 49.90
CA MET A 117 14.97 -4.24 50.40
C MET A 117 14.45 -5.16 51.51
N PRO A 118 13.63 -4.64 52.46
CA PRO A 118 13.00 -5.48 53.49
C PRO A 118 11.84 -6.31 52.91
N ALA A 119 11.62 -7.49 53.49
CA ALA A 119 10.69 -8.51 53.02
C ALA A 119 9.21 -8.04 52.97
N PRO A 120 8.41 -8.54 52.00
CA PRO A 120 6.98 -8.24 51.94
C PRO A 120 6.19 -9.00 53.00
N MET A 121 5.31 -8.30 53.71
CA MET A 121 4.32 -8.90 54.61
C MET A 121 3.28 -9.73 53.83
N PRO A 122 2.73 -10.82 54.41
CA PRO A 122 1.72 -11.63 53.74
C PRO A 122 0.37 -10.90 53.68
N HIS A 123 -0.16 -10.69 52.48
CA HIS A 123 -1.53 -10.21 52.27
C HIS A 123 -2.53 -11.35 52.55
N ALA A 124 -3.53 -11.06 53.39
CA ALA A 124 -4.66 -11.96 53.69
C ALA A 124 -5.54 -12.19 52.44
N PRO A 125 -6.19 -13.36 52.32
CA PRO A 125 -7.03 -13.68 51.17
C PRO A 125 -8.33 -12.83 51.16
N MET A 126 -8.64 -12.25 50.00
CA MET A 126 -9.90 -11.54 49.74
C MET A 126 -11.10 -12.50 49.87
N PRO A 127 -12.25 -12.06 50.44
CA PRO A 127 -13.48 -12.84 50.42
C PRO A 127 -14.12 -12.87 49.02
N PRO A 128 -14.85 -13.95 48.66
CA PRO A 128 -15.52 -14.07 47.37
C PRO A 128 -16.68 -13.06 47.27
N GLN A 129 -16.78 -12.38 46.13
CA GLN A 129 -17.91 -11.49 45.82
C GLN A 129 -19.19 -12.31 45.59
N PRO A 130 -20.37 -11.79 46.00
CA PRO A 130 -21.64 -12.46 45.77
C PRO A 130 -22.05 -12.43 44.29
N ALA A 131 -22.54 -13.57 43.80
CA ALA A 131 -23.01 -13.75 42.43
C ALA A 131 -24.21 -12.82 42.12
N ALA A 132 -24.16 -12.14 40.97
CA ALA A 132 -25.26 -11.36 40.46
C ALA A 132 -26.46 -12.28 40.08
N PRO A 133 -27.71 -11.86 40.33
CA PRO A 133 -28.89 -12.66 40.00
C PRO A 133 -29.10 -12.73 38.48
N MET A 134 -29.30 -13.96 37.98
CA MET A 134 -29.67 -14.22 36.59
C MET A 134 -31.09 -13.72 36.29
N PRO A 135 -31.36 -13.18 35.09
CA PRO A 135 -32.72 -12.85 34.66
C PRO A 135 -33.53 -14.13 34.35
N PRO A 136 -34.86 -14.13 34.58
CA PRO A 136 -35.70 -15.30 34.36
C PRO A 136 -35.86 -15.60 32.85
N LEU A 137 -35.81 -16.90 32.50
CA LEU A 137 -36.14 -17.39 31.16
C LEU A 137 -37.62 -17.12 30.83
N PRO A 138 -37.96 -16.75 29.59
CA PRO A 138 -39.35 -16.70 29.13
C PRO A 138 -39.93 -18.11 29.06
N GLY A 139 -41.09 -18.30 29.71
CA GLY A 139 -41.86 -19.53 29.68
C GLY A 139 -42.55 -19.75 28.33
N ASN A 140 -42.57 -21.02 27.91
CA ASN A 140 -43.34 -21.48 26.76
C ASN A 140 -44.84 -21.49 27.09
N ALA A 141 -45.64 -20.96 26.17
CA ALA A 141 -47.06 -21.27 26.00
C ALA A 141 -47.25 -21.76 24.56
#